data_AF-A0A2P7REU4-F1
#
_entry.id   AF-A0A2P7REU4-F1
#
_cell.length_a   1.000
_cell.length_b   1.000
_cell.length_c   1.000
_cell.angle_alpha   90.00
_cell.angle_beta   90.00
_cell.angle_gamma   90.00
#
_symmetry.space_group_name_H-M   'P 1'
#
loop_
_entity.id
_entity.type
_entity.pdbx_description
1 polymer ?
#
loop_
_entity_poly.entity_id
_entity_poly.type
_entity_poly.pdbx_seq_one_letter_code
_entity_poly.pdbx_strand_id
1 'polypeptide(L)'
;VLPPYARRTGRLEHLVHHLALALGGRPAARFAQRLMLPVSNDTLLRVIRRQGLPPSPPPSVIGIDDWAWRRNHRYGTIVCDLERR
;
A
#
# COMPACT_ATOMS: atom_id res chain seq x y z
N VAL A 1 1.36 8.06 -21.35
CA VAL A 1 0.87 7.06 -22.33
C VAL A 1 0.25 5.90 -21.57
N LEU A 2 -0.91 5.39 -21.98
CA LEU A 2 -1.53 4.23 -21.32
C LEU A 2 -0.87 2.94 -21.80
N PRO A 3 -0.51 2.01 -20.91
CA PRO A 3 0.03 0.73 -21.35
C PRO A 3 -1.04 -0.09 -22.10
N PRO A 4 -0.63 -1.01 -22.98
CA PRO A 4 -1.56 -1.94 -23.63
C PRO A 4 -2.48 -2.61 -22.61
N TYR A 5 -3.75 -2.77 -22.97
CA TYR A 5 -4.80 -3.37 -22.13
C TYR A 5 -5.16 -2.61 -20.84
N ALA A 6 -4.68 -1.37 -20.65
CA ALA A 6 -5.09 -0.54 -19.53
C ALA A 6 -6.59 -0.22 -19.58
N ARG A 7 -7.29 -0.51 -18.48
CA ARG A 7 -8.71 -0.17 -18.29
C ARG A 7 -8.92 1.11 -17.45
N ARG A 8 -7.84 1.70 -16.93
CA ARG A 8 -7.86 2.89 -16.06
C ARG A 8 -6.77 3.86 -16.48
N THR A 9 -7.06 5.15 -16.31
CA THR A 9 -6.04 6.20 -16.44
C THR A 9 -5.06 6.16 -15.27
N GLY A 10 -3.83 6.64 -15.46
CA GLY A 10 -2.85 6.72 -14.36
C GLY A 10 -3.36 7.53 -13.16
N ARG A 11 -4.10 8.62 -13.41
CA ARG A 11 -4.72 9.43 -12.36
C ARG A 11 -5.75 8.63 -11.55
N LEU A 12 -6.59 7.83 -12.21
CA LEU A 12 -7.54 6.96 -11.52
C LEU A 12 -6.83 5.85 -10.74
N GLU A 13 -5.75 5.28 -11.29
CA GLU A 13 -4.93 4.28 -10.60
C GLU A 13 -4.37 4.85 -9.27
N HIS A 14 -3.87 6.09 -9.28
CA HIS A 14 -3.37 6.75 -8.08
C HIS A 14 -4.46 7.01 -7.03
N LEU A 15 -5.65 7.46 -7.44
CA LEU A 15 -6.77 7.63 -6.53
C LEU A 15 -7.15 6.29 -5.86
N VAL A 16 -7.25 5.22 -6.64
CA VAL A 16 -7.53 3.87 -6.13
C VAL A 16 -6.43 3.42 -5.15
N HIS A 17 -5.16 3.69 -5.47
CA HIS A 17 -4.03 3.35 -4.60
C HIS A 17 -4.10 4.09 -3.25
N HIS A 18 -4.33 5.40 -3.26
CA HIS A 18 -4.45 6.18 -2.03
C HIS A 18 -5.64 5.75 -1.17
N LEU A 19 -6.79 5.47 -1.79
CA LEU A 19 -7.94 4.91 -1.07
C LEU A 19 -7.59 3.57 -0.43
N ALA A 20 -6.91 2.70 -1.16
CA ALA A 20 -6.50 1.39 -0.67
C ALA A 20 -5.53 1.49 0.51
N LEU A 21 -4.53 2.37 0.44
CA LEU A 21 -3.57 2.60 1.53
C LEU A 21 -4.24 3.19 2.77
N ALA A 22 -5.09 4.20 2.60
CA ALA A 22 -5.68 4.93 3.72
C ALA A 22 -6.78 4.12 4.44
N LEU A 23 -7.61 3.40 3.70
CA LEU A 23 -8.79 2.72 4.25
C LEU A 23 -8.65 1.20 4.32
N GLY A 24 -7.61 0.63 3.69
CA GLY A 24 -7.46 -0.81 3.53
C GLY A 24 -8.48 -1.42 2.56
N GLY A 25 -8.51 -2.74 2.46
CA GLY A 25 -9.28 -3.47 1.44
C GLY A 25 -10.79 -3.16 1.36
N ARG A 26 -11.61 -3.88 2.14
CA ARG A 26 -13.09 -3.77 2.06
C ARG A 26 -13.63 -2.36 2.36
N PRO A 27 -13.09 -1.60 3.32
CA PRO A 27 -13.53 -0.22 3.55
C PRO A 27 -13.27 0.68 2.34
N ALA A 28 -12.09 0.62 1.71
CA ALA A 28 -11.83 1.37 0.48
C ALA A 28 -12.78 0.96 -0.65
N ALA A 29 -13.08 -0.34 -0.81
CA ALA A 29 -14.00 -0.81 -1.85
C ALA A 29 -15.41 -0.21 -1.69
N ARG A 30 -15.95 -0.23 -0.46
CA ARG A 30 -17.26 0.38 -0.15
C ARG A 30 -17.25 1.90 -0.36
N PHE A 31 -16.15 2.56 -0.01
CA PHE A 31 -16.04 4.00 -0.20
C PHE A 31 -15.91 4.38 -1.68
N ALA A 32 -15.11 3.64 -2.45
CA ALA A 32 -14.93 3.85 -3.88
C ALA A 32 -16.25 3.66 -4.67
N GLN A 33 -17.11 2.72 -4.25
CA GLN A 33 -18.47 2.59 -4.79
C GLN A 33 -19.29 3.88 -4.63
N ARG A 34 -19.21 4.55 -3.47
CA ARG A 34 -19.91 5.84 -3.24
C ARG A 34 -19.35 6.99 -4.06
N LEU A 35 -18.09 6.89 -4.49
CA LEU A 35 -17.44 7.87 -5.36
C LEU A 35 -17.62 7.57 -6.85
N MET A 36 -18.47 6.60 -7.22
CA MET A 36 -18.64 6.13 -8.60
C MET A 36 -17.35 5.57 -9.23
N LEU A 37 -16.47 5.01 -8.40
CA LEU A 37 -15.21 4.35 -8.79
C LEU A 37 -15.25 2.87 -8.39
N PRO A 38 -16.13 2.04 -8.98
CA PRO A 38 -16.31 0.67 -8.52
C PRO A 38 -15.03 -0.16 -8.71
N VAL A 39 -14.38 -0.50 -7.60
CA VAL A 39 -13.21 -1.38 -7.55
C VAL A 39 -13.41 -2.44 -6.47
N SER A 40 -13.02 -3.68 -6.77
CA SER A 40 -13.12 -4.77 -5.80
C SER A 40 -12.03 -4.67 -4.73
N ASN A 41 -12.29 -5.29 -3.57
CA ASN A 41 -11.30 -5.47 -2.51
C ASN A 41 -9.97 -6.04 -3.07
N ASP A 42 -10.05 -7.06 -3.92
CA ASP A 42 -8.86 -7.72 -4.46
C ASP A 42 -8.11 -6.82 -5.44
N THR A 43 -8.84 -5.97 -6.17
CA THR A 43 -8.21 -4.94 -7.02
C THR A 43 -7.43 -3.95 -6.17
N LEU A 44 -7.98 -3.50 -5.05
CA LEU A 44 -7.30 -2.58 -4.13
C LEU A 44 -6.03 -3.21 -3.56
N LEU A 45 -6.10 -4.46 -3.09
CA LEU A 45 -4.93 -5.18 -2.59
C LEU A 45 -3.86 -5.36 -3.67
N ARG A 46 -4.26 -5.63 -4.92
CA ARG A 46 -3.36 -5.72 -6.05
C ARG A 46 -2.67 -4.39 -6.36
N VAL A 47 -3.41 -3.28 -6.30
CA VAL A 47 -2.89 -1.94 -6.55
C VAL A 47 -1.85 -1.54 -5.50
N ILE A 48 -2.08 -1.86 -4.22
CA ILE A 48 -1.08 -1.63 -3.16
C ILE A 48 0.20 -2.43 -3.46
N ARG A 49 0.06 -3.74 -3.71
CA ARG A 49 1.23 -4.63 -3.92
C ARG A 49 2.05 -4.27 -5.15
N ARG A 50 1.41 -3.71 -6.19
CA ARG A 50 2.09 -3.38 -7.45
C ARG A 50 3.02 -2.17 -7.34
N GLN A 51 2.75 -1.22 -6.44
CA GLN A 51 3.59 -0.02 -6.34
C GLN A 51 4.95 -0.28 -5.68
N GLY A 52 5.11 -1.41 -4.98
CA GLY A 52 6.38 -1.75 -4.32
C GLY A 52 6.83 -0.70 -3.30
N LEU A 53 7.96 -0.95 -2.67
CA LEU A 53 8.70 0.09 -1.97
C LEU A 53 9.75 0.66 -2.94
N PRO A 54 9.96 1.98 -2.97
CA PRO A 54 11.08 2.53 -3.70
C PRO A 54 12.39 1.93 -3.13
N PRO A 55 13.38 1.65 -3.99
CA PRO A 55 14.68 1.20 -3.51
C PRO A 55 15.27 2.28 -2.59
N SER A 56 15.77 1.85 -1.44
CA SER A 56 16.54 2.68 -0.52
C SER A 56 17.93 2.07 -0.33
N PRO A 57 18.99 2.89 -0.27
CA PRO A 57 20.31 2.36 0.01
C PRO A 57 20.37 1.88 1.47
N PRO A 58 21.22 0.88 1.78
CA PRO A 58 21.32 0.31 3.12
C PRO A 58 21.59 1.38 4.20
N PRO A 59 20.91 1.35 5.35
CA PRO A 59 21.19 2.24 6.46
C PRO A 59 22.55 1.96 7.10
N SER A 60 23.27 3.00 7.53
CA SER A 60 24.52 2.86 8.30
C SER A 60 24.26 2.74 9.80
N VAL A 61 23.28 3.48 10.32
CA VAL A 61 22.84 3.38 11.72
C VAL A 61 21.40 2.87 11.77
N ILE A 62 21.21 1.70 12.38
CA ILE A 62 19.94 0.98 12.37
C ILE A 62 19.28 1.02 13.76
N GLY A 63 18.02 1.43 13.80
CA GLY A 63 17.11 1.17 14.90
C GLY A 63 16.32 -0.10 14.63
N ILE A 64 16.24 -0.99 15.63
CA ILE A 64 15.50 -2.24 15.56
C ILE A 64 14.38 -2.17 16.59
N ASP A 65 13.16 -2.50 16.16
CA ASP A 65 12.01 -2.68 17.04
C ASP A 65 11.20 -3.90 16.59
N ASP A 66 10.40 -4.48 17.48
CA ASP A 66 9.54 -5.62 17.16
C ASP A 66 8.07 -5.24 17.26
N TRP A 67 7.26 -5.79 16.36
CA TRP A 67 5.82 -5.56 16.34
C TRP A 67 5.06 -6.87 16.17
N ALA A 68 3.81 -6.91 16.62
CA ALA A 68 2.97 -8.09 16.50
C ALA A 68 1.79 -7.84 15.54
N TRP A 69 1.66 -8.65 14.48
CA TRP A 69 0.49 -8.66 13.58
C TRP A 69 -0.81 -8.97 14.34
N ARG A 70 -0.70 -9.89 15.29
CA ARG A 70 -1.71 -10.25 16.27
C ARG A 70 -0.98 -10.56 17.58
N ARG A 71 -1.44 -9.99 18.68
CA ARG A 71 -0.81 -10.15 20.00
C ARG A 71 -0.53 -11.63 20.29
N ASN A 72 0.70 -11.95 20.68
CA ASN A 72 1.16 -13.31 21.02
C ASN A 72 1.07 -14.36 19.89
N HIS A 73 1.06 -13.96 18.62
CA HIS A 73 0.95 -14.92 17.51
C HIS A 73 2.08 -14.81 16.50
N ARG A 74 2.21 -13.65 15.87
CA ARG A 74 3.17 -13.45 14.79
C ARG A 74 3.80 -12.09 14.93
N TYR A 75 5.09 -12.12 15.22
CA TYR A 75 5.91 -10.93 15.32
C TYR A 75 6.59 -10.65 13.98
N GLY A 76 6.95 -9.41 13.75
CA GLY A 76 7.85 -8.96 12.71
C GLY A 76 8.78 -7.91 13.29
N THR A 77 9.87 -7.64 12.58
CA THR A 77 10.87 -6.66 12.98
C THR A 77 10.73 -5.41 12.10
N ILE A 78 10.73 -4.25 12.74
CA ILE A 78 10.84 -2.94 12.12
C ILE A 78 12.32 -2.57 12.10
N VAL A 79 12.81 -2.25 10.91
CA VAL A 79 14.18 -1.76 10.68
C VAL A 79 14.06 -0.30 10.26
N CYS A 80 14.54 0.60 11.09
CA CYS A 80 14.56 2.03 10.81
C CYS A 80 16.00 2.50 10.53
N ASP A 81 16.14 3.28 9.47
CA ASP A 81 17.33 4.08 9.24
C ASP A 81 17.31 5.30 10.17
N LEU A 82 18.18 5.33 11.17
CA LEU A 82 18.19 6.41 12.17
C LEU A 82 18.82 7.71 11.66
N GLU A 83 19.43 7.68 10.49
CA GLU A 83 20.04 8.87 9.87
C GLU A 83 19.08 9.57 8.91
N ARG A 84 17.89 9.01 8.66
CA ARG A 84 16.83 9.58 7.82
C ARG A 84 15.62 9.99 8.67
N ARG A 85 15.08 11.17 8.40
CA ARG A 85 13.84 11.70 9.01
C ARG A 85 12.62 11.41 8.15
#